data_AF-A0A3B3XG51-F1
#
_entry.id   AF-A0A3B3XG51-F1
#
_cell.length_a   1.000
_cell.length_b   1.000
_cell.length_c   1.000
_cell.angle_alpha   90.00
_cell.angle_beta   90.00
_cell.angle_gamma   90.00
#
_symmetry.space_group_name_H-M   'P 1'
#
loop_
_entity.id
_entity.type
_entity.pdbx_description
1 polymer ?
#
loop_
_entity_poly.entity_id
_entity_poly.type
_entity_poly.pdbx_seq_one_letter_code
_entity_poly.pdbx_strand_id
1 'polypeptide(L)'
;MMNSKTKRYNLSDSTIRLVEEEDQFDFLCEGFDSPRARMSCGHVVTPMSLTKWCEQLLKQGEARFVCGQSGCDAEWSYQEVCKMALLTPEEMKNFETTMALNAAARDPNTKFCPGCMTPVTRGSSSNLYVCCQLCSAKTGRSFGFCWQCLREWKGRQPRSDRCENDDCHNSALKTLRECPEVKIQLTEGVKGCPSVRACPTCGSLIQHTGIGCTEISCPRCKMSFCFGCLKSINDCLTDDIDICPNGIAPRQTSI
;
A
#
# COMPACT_ATOMS: atom_id res chain seq x y z
N MET A 1 -15.35 26.75 1.82
CA MET A 1 -15.51 26.40 3.24
C MET A 1 -16.56 25.32 3.35
N MET A 2 -16.15 24.05 3.42
CA MET A 2 -17.09 22.95 3.68
C MET A 2 -17.46 22.99 5.15
N ASN A 3 -18.75 23.16 5.42
CA ASN A 3 -19.33 23.19 6.75
C ASN A 3 -19.28 21.77 7.34
N SER A 4 -18.10 21.35 7.79
CA SER A 4 -17.92 20.11 8.53
C SER A 4 -18.61 20.31 9.88
N LYS A 5 -19.73 19.60 10.12
CA LYS A 5 -20.35 19.54 11.44
C LYS A 5 -19.29 19.18 12.47
N THR A 6 -19.04 20.05 13.44
CA THR A 6 -18.05 19.82 14.50
C THR A 6 -18.49 18.61 15.34
N LYS A 7 -17.75 17.51 15.24
CA LYS A 7 -17.97 16.29 16.01
C LYS A 7 -17.49 16.50 17.45
N ARG A 8 -18.35 16.22 18.44
CA ARG A 8 -18.06 16.49 19.85
C ARG A 8 -18.43 15.29 20.71
N TYR A 9 -17.56 14.91 21.65
CA TYR A 9 -17.83 13.82 22.58
C TYR A 9 -19.02 14.13 23.49
N ASN A 10 -19.74 13.08 23.88
CA ASN A 10 -20.72 13.18 24.96
C ASN A 10 -19.97 13.23 26.30
N LEU A 11 -20.08 14.33 27.03
CA LEU A 11 -19.39 14.54 28.32
C LEU A 11 -19.85 13.54 29.40
N SER A 12 -21.01 12.92 29.24
CA SER A 12 -21.52 11.89 30.15
C SER A 12 -21.05 10.47 29.81
N ASP A 13 -20.35 10.27 28.69
CA ASP A 13 -19.82 8.97 28.31
C ASP A 13 -18.55 8.65 29.11
N SER A 14 -18.69 7.86 30.19
CA SER A 14 -17.58 7.44 31.04
C SER A 14 -16.58 6.52 30.35
N THR A 15 -16.91 6.00 29.17
CA THR A 15 -16.01 5.14 28.39
C THR A 15 -15.02 5.95 27.54
N ILE A 16 -15.14 7.28 27.52
CA ILE A 16 -14.22 8.21 26.86
C ILE A 16 -13.46 9.00 27.94
N ARG A 17 -12.15 8.80 28.00
CA ARG A 17 -11.30 9.51 28.95
C ARG A 17 -10.97 10.90 28.41
N LEU A 18 -11.78 11.89 28.79
CA LEU A 18 -11.54 13.29 28.46
C LEU A 18 -10.34 13.86 29.23
N VAL A 19 -9.58 14.73 28.57
CA VAL A 19 -8.35 15.33 29.11
C VAL A 19 -8.20 16.79 28.66
N GLU A 20 -7.45 17.58 29.45
CA GLU A 20 -7.11 18.98 29.15
C GLU A 20 -5.78 19.14 28.39
N GLU A 21 -5.04 18.04 28.20
CA GLU A 21 -3.79 17.99 27.42
C GLU A 21 -4.02 18.45 25.97
N GLU A 22 -2.95 18.83 25.27
CA GLU A 22 -3.04 19.30 23.88
C GLU A 22 -3.45 18.20 22.90
N ASP A 23 -4.11 18.59 21.81
CA ASP A 23 -4.41 17.67 20.70
C ASP A 23 -3.13 17.40 19.90
N GLN A 24 -2.56 16.21 20.06
CA GLN A 24 -1.28 15.86 19.46
C GLN A 24 -1.40 15.61 17.96
N PHE A 25 -2.62 15.52 17.42
CA PHE A 25 -2.89 15.24 16.01
C PHE A 25 -3.40 16.47 15.24
N ASP A 26 -3.46 17.63 15.87
CA ASP A 26 -3.73 18.90 15.19
C ASP A 26 -2.46 19.47 14.53
N PHE A 27 -1.87 18.70 13.61
CA PHE A 27 -0.59 19.02 12.96
C PHE A 27 -0.60 20.35 12.18
N LEU A 28 -1.78 20.80 11.78
CA LEU A 28 -1.98 22.03 11.02
C LEU A 28 -2.42 23.21 11.91
N CYS A 29 -2.46 23.01 13.23
CA CYS A 29 -2.91 24.00 14.22
C CYS A 29 -4.28 24.61 13.86
N GLU A 30 -5.21 23.77 13.42
CA GLU A 30 -6.55 24.20 13.00
C GLU A 30 -7.42 24.63 14.19
N GLY A 31 -7.04 24.28 15.42
CA GLY A 31 -7.67 24.75 16.64
C GLY A 31 -9.04 24.14 16.86
N PHE A 32 -9.15 22.81 16.83
CA PHE A 32 -10.43 22.14 17.02
C PHE A 32 -11.01 22.38 18.43
N ASP A 33 -12.15 23.07 18.52
CA ASP A 33 -12.83 23.43 19.79
C ASP A 33 -13.48 22.25 20.54
N SER A 34 -13.28 21.02 20.08
CA SER A 34 -13.90 19.84 20.68
C SER A 34 -13.13 19.36 21.91
N PRO A 35 -13.80 18.77 22.92
CA PRO A 35 -13.12 18.12 24.03
C PRO A 35 -12.14 17.07 23.49
N ARG A 36 -11.00 16.94 24.16
CA ARG A 36 -9.94 16.01 23.77
C ARG A 36 -10.07 14.75 24.59
N ALA A 37 -9.68 13.62 24.01
CA ALA A 37 -9.72 12.34 24.67
C ALA A 37 -8.44 11.56 24.42
N ARG A 38 -8.14 10.65 25.35
CA ARG A 38 -6.95 9.80 25.29
C ARG A 38 -7.25 8.49 24.57
N MET A 39 -6.46 8.19 23.54
CA MET A 39 -6.45 6.90 22.83
C MET A 39 -5.82 5.79 23.69
N SER A 40 -6.00 4.53 23.29
CA SER A 40 -5.43 3.35 23.96
C SER A 40 -3.90 3.39 24.04
N CYS A 41 -3.24 4.00 23.05
CA CYS A 41 -1.79 4.22 23.04
C CYS A 41 -1.33 5.36 23.96
N GLY A 42 -2.24 6.04 24.66
CA GLY A 42 -1.93 7.13 25.59
C GLY A 42 -1.89 8.53 24.97
N HIS A 43 -1.95 8.65 23.64
CA HIS A 43 -1.92 9.93 22.92
C HIS A 43 -3.30 10.59 22.85
N VAL A 44 -3.30 11.91 22.76
CA VAL A 44 -4.49 12.76 22.91
C VAL A 44 -4.96 13.28 21.56
N VAL A 45 -6.27 13.20 21.31
CA VAL A 45 -6.91 13.57 20.05
C VAL A 45 -8.24 14.29 20.26
N THR A 46 -8.66 15.07 19.28
CA THR A 46 -10.08 15.41 19.05
C THR A 46 -10.69 14.45 18.02
N PRO A 47 -12.03 14.34 17.94
CA PRO A 47 -12.67 13.52 16.91
C PRO A 47 -12.25 13.93 15.49
N MET A 48 -12.05 15.23 15.27
CA MET A 48 -11.73 15.79 13.96
C MET A 48 -10.28 15.53 13.56
N SER A 49 -9.32 15.74 14.47
CA SER A 49 -7.90 15.46 14.20
C SER A 49 -7.67 13.98 13.93
N LEU A 50 -8.31 13.09 14.71
CA LEU A 50 -8.25 11.66 14.48
C LEU A 50 -8.86 11.26 13.13
N THR A 51 -10.04 11.80 12.77
CA THR A 51 -10.67 11.54 11.47
C THR A 51 -9.70 11.88 10.33
N LYS A 52 -9.09 13.08 10.38
CA LYS A 52 -8.15 13.56 9.35
C LYS A 52 -6.89 12.70 9.26
N TRP A 53 -6.33 12.32 10.39
CA TRP A 53 -5.16 11.43 10.43
C TRP A 53 -5.47 10.07 9.80
N CYS A 54 -6.58 9.45 10.19
CA CYS A 54 -7.00 8.16 9.63
C CYS A 54 -7.31 8.26 8.13
N GLU A 55 -7.96 9.33 7.66
CA GLU A 55 -8.15 9.59 6.23
C GLU A 55 -6.82 9.71 5.48
N GLN A 56 -5.83 10.36 6.08
CA GLN A 56 -4.51 10.50 5.49
C GLN A 56 -3.80 9.15 5.36
N LEU A 57 -3.87 8.29 6.37
CA LEU A 57 -3.36 6.91 6.29
C LEU A 57 -4.02 6.14 5.14
N LEU A 58 -5.34 6.24 5.00
CA LEU A 58 -6.08 5.60 3.92
C LEU A 58 -5.68 6.14 2.53
N LYS A 59 -5.51 7.47 2.40
CA LYS A 59 -5.02 8.10 1.15
C LYS A 59 -3.61 7.66 0.78
N GLN A 60 -2.76 7.37 1.77
CA GLN A 60 -1.43 6.81 1.58
C GLN A 60 -1.43 5.31 1.25
N GLY A 61 -2.60 4.69 1.15
CA GLY A 61 -2.75 3.28 0.79
C GLY A 61 -2.60 2.33 1.97
N GLU A 62 -2.64 2.80 3.22
CA GLU A 62 -2.68 1.93 4.39
C GLU A 62 -4.08 1.34 4.61
N ALA A 63 -4.14 0.13 5.16
CA ALA A 63 -5.39 -0.55 5.52
C ALA A 63 -5.54 -0.73 7.03
N ARG A 64 -4.61 -0.18 7.82
CA ARG A 64 -4.54 -0.25 9.28
C ARG A 64 -4.35 1.16 9.83
N PHE A 65 -4.86 1.40 11.04
CA PHE A 65 -4.73 2.70 11.69
C PHE A 65 -3.66 2.62 12.76
N VAL A 66 -2.62 3.42 12.62
CA VAL A 66 -1.50 3.46 13.55
C VAL A 66 -1.33 4.87 14.11
N CYS A 67 -0.82 4.96 15.33
CA CYS A 67 -0.41 6.23 15.91
C CYS A 67 0.68 6.88 15.05
N GLY A 68 0.55 8.19 14.81
CA GLY A 68 1.52 8.98 14.04
C GLY A 68 2.55 9.72 14.89
N GLN A 69 2.51 9.57 16.22
CA GLN A 69 3.39 10.30 17.12
C GLN A 69 4.79 9.69 17.17
N SER A 70 5.79 10.55 17.29
CA SER A 70 7.20 10.16 17.38
C SER A 70 7.43 9.14 18.50
N GLY A 71 8.02 7.99 18.15
CA GLY A 71 8.31 6.92 19.10
C GLY A 71 7.10 6.04 19.47
N CYS A 72 5.98 6.15 18.74
CA CYS A 72 4.81 5.31 18.94
C CYS A 72 4.37 4.64 17.64
N ASP A 73 4.26 3.32 17.65
CA ASP A 73 3.84 2.48 16.53
C ASP A 73 2.54 1.70 16.83
N ALA A 74 1.85 2.08 17.91
CA ALA A 74 0.65 1.41 18.36
C ALA A 74 -0.44 1.40 17.27
N GLU A 75 -0.98 0.22 16.99
CA GLU A 75 -2.11 0.03 16.08
C GLU A 75 -3.43 0.18 16.84
N TRP A 76 -4.33 1.00 16.33
CA TRP A 76 -5.68 1.15 16.86
C TRP A 76 -6.66 0.24 16.13
N SER A 77 -7.54 -0.39 16.89
CA SER A 77 -8.64 -1.15 16.31
C SER A 77 -9.59 -0.23 15.54
N TYR A 78 -10.22 -0.73 14.47
CA TYR A 78 -11.21 0.06 13.74
C TYR A 78 -12.38 0.49 14.64
N GLN A 79 -12.78 -0.34 15.60
CA GLN A 79 -13.82 0.00 16.58
C GLN A 79 -13.42 1.19 17.46
N GLU A 80 -12.17 1.25 17.91
CA GLU A 80 -11.64 2.38 18.65
C GLU A 80 -11.66 3.64 17.78
N VAL A 81 -11.21 3.55 16.52
CA VAL A 81 -11.24 4.69 15.59
C VAL A 81 -12.66 5.18 15.36
N CYS A 82 -13.63 4.30 15.09
CA CYS A 82 -15.03 4.67 14.92
C CYS A 82 -15.58 5.43 16.13
N LYS A 83 -15.30 4.93 17.33
CA LYS A 83 -15.76 5.52 18.59
C LYS A 83 -15.11 6.88 18.85
N MET A 84 -13.78 6.95 18.76
CA MET A 84 -13.01 8.14 19.14
C MET A 84 -13.10 9.24 18.07
N ALA A 85 -13.17 8.88 16.79
CA ALA A 85 -13.34 9.84 15.71
C ALA A 85 -14.81 10.25 15.49
N LEU A 86 -15.75 9.64 16.24
CA LEU A 86 -17.20 9.81 16.08
C LEU A 86 -17.60 9.67 14.61
N LEU A 87 -17.14 8.62 13.94
CA LEU A 87 -17.39 8.41 12.52
C LEU A 87 -18.89 8.27 12.27
N THR A 88 -19.38 9.02 11.29
CA THR A 88 -20.74 8.89 10.77
C THR A 88 -20.88 7.59 9.97
N PRO A 89 -22.10 7.08 9.73
CA PRO A 89 -22.31 5.91 8.88
C PRO A 89 -21.71 6.05 7.48
N GLU A 90 -21.71 7.25 6.92
CA GLU A 90 -21.10 7.52 5.61
C GLU A 90 -19.57 7.43 5.67
N GLU A 91 -18.94 8.04 6.68
CA GLU A 91 -17.49 7.94 6.88
C GLU A 91 -17.06 6.50 7.16
N MET A 92 -17.81 5.75 7.98
CA MET A 92 -17.52 4.35 8.25
C MET A 92 -17.51 3.53 6.95
N LYS A 93 -18.55 3.68 6.13
CA LYS A 93 -18.62 3.03 4.81
C LYS A 93 -17.43 3.39 3.91
N ASN A 94 -17.04 4.67 3.88
CA ASN A 94 -15.91 5.13 3.08
C ASN A 94 -14.58 4.57 3.60
N PHE A 95 -14.40 4.51 4.92
CA PHE A 95 -13.22 3.92 5.56
C PHE A 95 -13.12 2.43 5.26
N GLU A 96 -14.18 1.65 5.51
CA GLU A 96 -14.24 0.22 5.23
C GLU A 96 -13.94 -0.09 3.76
N THR A 97 -14.57 0.67 2.85
CA THR A 97 -14.34 0.50 1.40
C THR A 97 -12.89 0.78 1.04
N THR A 98 -12.31 1.86 1.54
CA THR A 98 -10.93 2.25 1.22
C THR A 98 -9.92 1.28 1.84
N MET A 99 -10.15 0.82 3.08
CA MET A 99 -9.34 -0.21 3.72
C MET A 99 -9.34 -1.50 2.90
N ALA A 100 -10.50 -1.96 2.43
CA ALA A 100 -10.62 -3.17 1.62
C ALA A 100 -9.87 -3.02 0.27
N LEU A 101 -10.00 -1.87 -0.39
CA LEU A 101 -9.27 -1.58 -1.63
C LEU A 101 -7.75 -1.55 -1.41
N ASN A 102 -7.30 -0.92 -0.33
CA ASN A 102 -5.87 -0.84 0.03
C ASN A 102 -5.31 -2.23 0.37
N ALA A 103 -6.05 -3.04 1.12
CA ALA A 103 -5.66 -4.42 1.44
C ALA A 103 -5.56 -5.27 0.15
N ALA A 104 -6.55 -5.15 -0.74
CA ALA A 104 -6.55 -5.84 -2.03
C ALA A 104 -5.40 -5.40 -2.94
N ALA A 105 -5.07 -4.11 -2.98
CA ALA A 105 -3.92 -3.61 -3.73
C ALA A 105 -2.60 -4.19 -3.21
N ARG A 106 -2.53 -4.54 -1.91
CA ARG A 106 -1.34 -5.15 -1.30
C ARG A 106 -1.23 -6.66 -1.52
N ASP A 107 -2.30 -7.36 -1.87
CA ASP A 107 -2.25 -8.80 -2.13
C ASP A 107 -1.68 -9.12 -3.54
N PRO A 108 -0.52 -9.80 -3.66
CA PRO A 108 0.10 -10.14 -4.95
C PRO A 108 -0.78 -11.01 -5.86
N ASN A 109 -1.76 -11.72 -5.30
CA ASN A 109 -2.71 -12.53 -6.04
C ASN A 109 -4.01 -11.80 -6.36
N THR A 110 -4.10 -10.50 -6.09
CA THR A 110 -5.25 -9.67 -6.42
C THR A 110 -4.89 -8.59 -7.44
N LYS A 111 -5.78 -8.40 -8.42
CA LYS A 111 -5.72 -7.31 -9.42
C LYS A 111 -7.10 -6.70 -9.60
N PHE A 112 -7.15 -5.46 -10.06
CA PHE A 112 -8.42 -4.79 -10.34
C PHE A 112 -8.96 -5.21 -11.70
N CYS A 113 -10.25 -5.55 -11.72
CA CYS A 113 -10.98 -5.81 -12.96
C CYS A 113 -10.92 -4.57 -13.87
N PRO A 114 -10.52 -4.68 -15.15
CA PRO A 114 -10.44 -3.54 -16.06
C PRO A 114 -11.81 -2.95 -16.41
N GLY A 115 -12.91 -3.70 -16.20
CA GLY A 115 -14.26 -3.24 -16.51
C GLY A 115 -14.95 -2.50 -15.37
N CYS A 116 -14.79 -2.96 -14.11
CA CYS A 116 -15.51 -2.41 -12.96
C CYS A 116 -14.62 -1.89 -11.83
N MET A 117 -13.29 -2.02 -11.96
CA MET A 117 -12.32 -1.61 -10.94
C MET A 117 -12.51 -2.27 -9.57
N THR A 118 -13.25 -3.37 -9.49
CA THR A 118 -13.34 -4.19 -8.27
C THR A 118 -12.13 -5.12 -8.20
N PRO A 119 -11.54 -5.32 -7.01
CA PRO A 119 -10.48 -6.30 -6.83
C PRO A 119 -10.96 -7.73 -7.12
N VAL A 120 -10.13 -8.50 -7.82
CA VAL A 120 -10.36 -9.90 -8.15
C VAL A 120 -9.11 -10.70 -7.82
N THR A 121 -9.27 -11.68 -6.94
CA THR A 121 -8.21 -12.62 -6.56
C THR A 121 -8.15 -13.77 -7.56
N ARG A 122 -6.96 -14.08 -8.08
CA ARG A 122 -6.76 -15.24 -8.95
C ARG A 122 -6.81 -16.52 -8.14
N GLY A 123 -7.43 -17.57 -8.68
CA GLY A 123 -7.45 -18.89 -8.04
C GLY A 123 -6.15 -19.67 -8.20
N SER A 124 -5.37 -19.42 -9.26
CA SER A 124 -4.09 -20.09 -9.51
C SER A 124 -3.13 -19.18 -10.26
N SER A 125 -1.83 -19.29 -9.96
CA SER A 125 -0.76 -18.65 -10.74
C SER A 125 -0.53 -19.32 -12.10
N SER A 126 -1.00 -20.56 -12.30
CA SER A 126 -0.90 -21.31 -13.56
C SER A 126 -2.04 -21.04 -14.54
N ASN A 127 -2.95 -20.11 -14.25
CA ASN A 127 -3.99 -19.69 -15.18
C ASN A 127 -4.00 -18.17 -15.30
N LEU A 128 -3.76 -17.68 -16.52
CA LEU A 128 -3.78 -16.24 -16.81
C LEU A 128 -5.21 -15.71 -16.94
N TYR A 129 -6.21 -16.57 -17.13
CA TYR A 129 -7.61 -16.14 -17.12
C TYR A 129 -8.09 -15.89 -15.70
N VAL A 130 -8.67 -14.71 -15.48
CA VAL A 130 -9.32 -14.35 -14.22
C VAL A 130 -10.73 -13.85 -14.48
N CYS A 131 -11.71 -14.50 -13.85
CA CYS A 131 -13.14 -14.19 -13.99
C CYS A 131 -13.56 -13.11 -12.97
N CYS A 132 -14.19 -12.04 -13.44
CA CYS A 132 -14.84 -11.08 -12.54
C CYS A 132 -16.31 -11.48 -12.34
N GLN A 133 -16.65 -11.90 -11.12
CA GLN A 133 -18.01 -12.33 -10.79
C GLN A 133 -19.04 -11.20 -10.91
N LEU A 134 -18.66 -9.96 -10.56
CA LEU A 134 -19.56 -8.81 -10.66
C LEU A 134 -19.88 -8.44 -12.11
N CYS A 135 -18.86 -8.34 -12.98
CA CYS A 135 -19.08 -8.08 -14.40
C CYS A 135 -19.86 -9.23 -15.05
N SER A 136 -19.58 -10.48 -14.64
CA SER A 136 -20.29 -11.65 -15.18
C SER A 136 -21.76 -11.63 -14.80
N ALA A 137 -22.08 -11.36 -13.53
CA ALA A 137 -23.45 -11.21 -13.06
C ALA A 137 -24.19 -10.05 -13.75
N LYS A 138 -23.53 -8.88 -13.90
CA LYS A 138 -24.12 -7.70 -14.53
C LYS A 138 -24.44 -7.90 -16.01
N THR A 139 -23.60 -8.66 -16.72
CA THR A 139 -23.75 -8.86 -18.18
C THR A 139 -24.49 -10.14 -18.54
N GLY A 140 -24.73 -11.04 -17.58
CA GLY A 140 -25.33 -12.36 -17.82
C GLY A 140 -24.44 -13.33 -18.61
N ARG A 141 -23.17 -12.97 -18.85
CA ARG A 141 -22.18 -13.78 -19.58
C ARG A 141 -20.88 -13.82 -18.81
N SER A 142 -20.06 -14.86 -18.98
CA SER A 142 -18.74 -14.91 -18.37
C SER A 142 -17.87 -13.75 -18.84
N PHE A 143 -17.47 -12.89 -17.91
CA PHE A 143 -16.49 -11.84 -18.16
C PHE A 143 -15.20 -12.16 -17.40
N GLY A 144 -14.08 -12.21 -18.13
CA GLY A 144 -12.77 -12.34 -17.53
C GLY A 144 -11.69 -11.66 -18.34
N PHE A 145 -10.54 -11.48 -17.71
CA PHE A 145 -9.42 -10.74 -18.25
C PHE A 145 -8.11 -11.50 -18.07
N CYS A 146 -7.12 -11.13 -18.86
CA CYS A 146 -5.77 -11.67 -18.77
C CYS A 146 -5.00 -11.07 -17.60
N TRP A 147 -4.42 -11.90 -16.74
CA TRP A 147 -3.63 -11.51 -15.58
C TRP A 147 -2.39 -10.67 -15.94
N GLN A 148 -1.83 -10.87 -17.13
CA GLN A 148 -0.63 -10.15 -17.59
C GLN A 148 -0.99 -8.78 -18.16
N CYS A 149 -1.81 -8.75 -19.22
CA CYS A 149 -2.06 -7.51 -19.95
C CYS A 149 -3.30 -6.73 -19.48
N LEU A 150 -4.06 -7.27 -18.51
CA LEU A 150 -5.26 -6.64 -17.95
C LEU A 150 -6.34 -6.28 -18.97
N ARG A 151 -6.35 -6.93 -20.14
CA ARG A 151 -7.39 -6.80 -21.16
C ARG A 151 -8.36 -7.98 -21.10
N GLU A 152 -9.56 -7.80 -21.66
CA GLU A 152 -10.55 -8.87 -21.81
C GLU A 152 -9.89 -10.11 -22.44
N TRP A 153 -10.23 -11.28 -21.90
CA TRP A 153 -9.59 -12.52 -22.30
C TRP A 153 -9.95 -12.90 -23.74
N LYS A 154 -8.92 -13.25 -24.53
CA LYS A 154 -9.07 -13.87 -25.85
C LYS A 154 -8.37 -15.21 -25.85
N GLY A 155 -9.06 -16.24 -26.35
CA GLY A 155 -8.52 -17.57 -26.58
C GLY A 155 -9.04 -18.68 -25.66
N ARG A 156 -8.54 -19.89 -25.88
CA ARG A 156 -8.94 -21.07 -25.11
C ARG A 156 -8.46 -20.98 -23.66
N GLN A 157 -9.21 -21.61 -22.75
CA GLN A 157 -8.88 -21.73 -21.32
C GLN A 157 -8.76 -23.21 -20.93
N PRO A 158 -7.96 -23.56 -19.92
CA PRO A 158 -7.00 -22.70 -19.19
C PRO A 158 -5.70 -22.49 -19.98
N ARG A 159 -5.00 -21.37 -19.73
CA ARG A 159 -3.65 -21.12 -20.28
C ARG A 159 -2.77 -20.41 -19.27
N SER A 160 -1.52 -20.87 -19.13
CA SER A 160 -0.49 -20.28 -18.28
C SER A 160 0.48 -19.37 -19.04
N ASP A 161 0.59 -19.55 -20.35
CA ASP A 161 1.68 -19.00 -21.15
C ASP A 161 1.34 -17.62 -21.74
N ARG A 162 0.20 -17.48 -22.42
CA ARG A 162 -0.30 -16.21 -22.99
C ARG A 162 -1.80 -16.27 -23.28
N CYS A 163 -2.43 -15.10 -23.44
CA CYS A 163 -3.72 -14.99 -24.11
C CYS A 163 -3.54 -14.64 -25.60
N GLU A 164 -4.63 -14.62 -26.36
CA GLU A 164 -4.65 -14.31 -27.80
C GLU A 164 -4.82 -12.81 -28.09
N ASN A 165 -4.60 -11.94 -27.10
CA ASN A 165 -4.50 -10.51 -27.38
C ASN A 165 -3.16 -10.19 -28.06
N ASP A 166 -3.19 -9.35 -29.09
CA ASP A 166 -1.98 -8.84 -29.75
C ASP A 166 -1.07 -8.16 -28.74
N ASP A 167 0.23 -8.43 -28.86
CA ASP A 167 1.28 -7.97 -27.94
C ASP A 167 0.98 -8.29 -26.47
N CYS A 168 0.30 -9.40 -26.15
CA CYS A 168 0.18 -9.84 -24.77
C CYS A 168 1.55 -10.26 -24.22
N HIS A 169 2.05 -9.49 -23.27
CA HIS A 169 3.25 -9.81 -22.51
C HIS A 169 3.04 -9.37 -21.04
N ASN A 170 3.83 -9.95 -20.15
CA ASN A 170 3.93 -9.46 -18.78
C ASN A 170 4.69 -8.14 -18.80
N SER A 171 3.96 -7.02 -18.69
CA SER A 171 4.52 -5.67 -18.70
C SER A 171 5.58 -5.48 -17.62
N ALA A 172 5.41 -6.10 -16.45
CA ALA A 172 6.38 -5.98 -15.37
C ALA A 172 7.72 -6.65 -15.72
N LEU A 173 7.69 -7.85 -16.31
CA LEU A 173 8.90 -8.53 -16.79
C LEU A 173 9.58 -7.80 -17.94
N LYS A 174 8.79 -7.17 -18.82
CA LYS A 174 9.33 -6.30 -19.88
C LYS A 174 10.06 -5.11 -19.28
N THR A 175 9.45 -4.42 -18.32
CA THR A 175 10.09 -3.31 -17.60
C THR A 175 11.39 -3.73 -16.93
N LEU A 176 11.43 -4.86 -16.21
CA LEU A 176 12.66 -5.34 -15.56
C LEU A 176 13.79 -5.64 -16.56
N ARG A 177 13.43 -6.13 -17.74
CA ARG A 177 14.39 -6.44 -18.81
C ARG A 177 14.92 -5.18 -19.49
N GLU A 178 14.05 -4.20 -19.76
CA GLU A 178 14.34 -3.07 -20.65
C GLU A 178 14.64 -1.75 -19.92
N CYS A 179 14.38 -1.65 -18.61
CA CYS A 179 14.57 -0.39 -17.89
C CYS A 179 16.02 0.11 -18.01
N PRO A 180 16.27 1.43 -18.09
CA PRO A 180 17.62 1.97 -18.16
C PRO A 180 18.40 1.66 -16.89
N GLU A 181 19.72 1.84 -16.94
CA GLU A 181 20.56 1.75 -15.76
C GLU A 181 20.69 3.11 -15.07
N VAL A 182 20.73 3.07 -13.74
CA VAL A 182 21.12 4.18 -12.86
C VAL A 182 22.47 3.87 -12.26
N LYS A 183 23.20 4.93 -11.93
CA LYS A 183 24.47 4.82 -11.21
C LYS A 183 24.18 4.75 -9.71
N ILE A 184 24.75 3.77 -9.03
CA ILE A 184 24.64 3.63 -7.58
C ILE A 184 26.04 3.47 -7.00
N GLN A 185 26.28 4.12 -5.87
CA GLN A 185 27.54 4.01 -5.15
C GLN A 185 27.61 2.65 -4.43
N LEU A 186 28.75 1.97 -4.53
CA LEU A 186 29.06 0.72 -3.82
C LEU A 186 30.48 0.78 -3.26
N THR A 187 30.88 -0.24 -2.48
CA THR A 187 32.24 -0.38 -1.91
C THR A 187 33.32 -0.35 -2.97
N GLU A 188 33.05 -0.99 -4.10
CA GLU A 188 33.97 -1.11 -5.23
C GLU A 188 33.87 0.08 -6.21
N GLY A 189 33.12 1.13 -5.86
CA GLY A 189 32.89 2.32 -6.69
C GLY A 189 31.48 2.39 -7.30
N VAL A 190 31.30 3.32 -8.24
CA VAL A 190 30.01 3.54 -8.91
C VAL A 190 29.79 2.47 -9.98
N LYS A 191 28.70 1.69 -9.86
CA LYS A 191 28.30 0.70 -10.87
C LYS A 191 26.92 1.01 -11.45
N GLY A 192 26.71 0.54 -12.69
CA GLY A 192 25.41 0.53 -13.33
C GLY A 192 24.48 -0.50 -12.68
N CYS A 193 23.24 -0.10 -12.43
CA CYS A 193 22.22 -0.95 -11.84
C CYS A 193 20.88 -0.69 -12.55
N PRO A 194 20.06 -1.72 -12.85
CA PRO A 194 18.71 -1.53 -13.37
C PRO A 194 17.93 -0.51 -12.53
N SER A 195 17.39 0.52 -13.18
CA SER A 195 16.62 1.59 -12.54
C SER A 195 15.28 1.12 -11.98
N VAL A 196 14.80 -0.04 -12.41
CA VAL A 196 13.60 -0.69 -11.88
C VAL A 196 13.94 -2.11 -11.45
N ARG A 197 13.51 -2.48 -10.24
CA ARG A 197 13.65 -3.83 -9.68
C ARG A 197 12.35 -4.28 -9.03
N ALA A 198 12.11 -5.59 -8.99
CA ALA A 198 10.98 -6.17 -8.28
C ALA A 198 11.37 -6.47 -6.83
N CYS A 199 10.47 -6.16 -5.89
CA CYS A 199 10.62 -6.54 -4.50
C CYS A 199 10.75 -8.07 -4.38
N PRO A 200 11.77 -8.59 -3.68
CA PRO A 200 12.01 -10.03 -3.59
C PRO A 200 10.91 -10.79 -2.82
N THR A 201 10.11 -10.10 -2.01
CA THR A 201 9.01 -10.71 -1.24
C THR A 201 7.68 -10.70 -1.98
N CYS A 202 7.29 -9.56 -2.56
CA CYS A 202 5.94 -9.38 -3.11
C CYS A 202 5.88 -9.07 -4.61
N GLY A 203 7.04 -8.97 -5.27
CA GLY A 203 7.14 -8.77 -6.71
C GLY A 203 6.79 -7.37 -7.23
N SER A 204 6.45 -6.42 -6.34
CA SER A 204 6.18 -5.03 -6.74
C SER A 204 7.39 -4.39 -7.40
N LEU A 205 7.17 -3.73 -8.54
CA LEU A 205 8.19 -2.94 -9.20
C LEU A 205 8.47 -1.67 -8.40
N ILE A 206 9.76 -1.42 -8.16
CA ILE A 206 10.28 -0.26 -7.46
C ILE A 206 11.30 0.39 -8.39
N GLN A 207 11.13 1.69 -8.60
CA GLN A 207 12.06 2.51 -9.38
C GLN A 207 13.01 3.25 -8.43
N HIS A 208 14.29 3.30 -8.80
CA HIS A 208 15.32 4.07 -8.11
C HIS A 208 15.88 5.12 -9.04
N THR A 209 16.14 6.33 -8.53
CA THR A 209 16.64 7.46 -9.32
C THR A 209 18.17 7.47 -9.45
N GLY A 210 18.86 6.67 -8.63
CA GLY A 210 20.32 6.69 -8.49
C GLY A 210 20.81 7.69 -7.42
N ILE A 211 19.89 8.39 -6.75
CA ILE A 211 20.18 9.34 -5.68
C ILE A 211 19.62 8.77 -4.38
N GLY A 212 20.43 8.74 -3.33
CA GLY A 212 20.04 8.26 -2.00
C GLY A 212 20.53 6.85 -1.68
N CYS A 213 20.06 6.31 -0.56
CA CYS A 213 20.52 5.05 0.00
C CYS A 213 20.15 3.86 -0.88
N THR A 214 21.03 2.84 -0.87
CA THR A 214 20.72 1.57 -1.53
C THR A 214 19.65 0.78 -0.78
N GLU A 215 19.43 1.09 0.48
CA GLU A 215 18.35 0.54 1.29
C GLU A 215 17.00 1.14 0.89
N ILE A 216 16.07 0.27 0.51
CA ILE A 216 14.71 0.68 0.19
C ILE A 216 13.69 -0.15 0.95
N SER A 217 12.63 0.51 1.42
CA SER A 217 11.47 -0.13 2.01
C SER A 217 10.39 -0.32 0.94
N CYS A 218 9.98 -1.57 0.69
CA CYS A 218 8.93 -1.82 -0.30
C CYS A 218 7.63 -1.14 0.13
N PRO A 219 7.03 -0.24 -0.68
CA PRO A 219 5.82 0.47 -0.27
C PRO A 219 4.62 -0.47 -0.07
N ARG A 220 4.63 -1.65 -0.73
CA ARG A 220 3.56 -2.65 -0.69
C ARG A 220 3.64 -3.57 0.53
N CYS A 221 4.75 -4.30 0.69
CA CYS A 221 4.90 -5.29 1.76
C CYS A 221 5.73 -4.80 2.96
N LYS A 222 6.25 -3.57 2.90
CA LYS A 222 7.08 -2.93 3.95
C LYS A 222 8.39 -3.64 4.28
N MET A 223 8.72 -4.73 3.59
CA MET A 223 10.02 -5.39 3.72
C MET A 223 11.10 -4.48 3.13
N SER A 224 12.16 -4.29 3.90
CA SER A 224 13.28 -3.42 3.56
C SER A 224 14.48 -4.24 3.08
N PHE A 225 15.04 -3.85 1.94
CA PHE A 225 16.08 -4.61 1.24
C PHE A 225 17.03 -3.70 0.47
N CYS A 226 18.21 -4.22 0.14
CA CYS A 226 19.16 -3.51 -0.70
C CYS A 226 18.69 -3.54 -2.17
N PHE A 227 18.47 -2.38 -2.77
CA PHE A 227 18.13 -2.23 -4.18
C PHE A 227 19.22 -2.81 -5.09
N GLY A 228 20.50 -2.73 -4.71
CA GLY A 228 21.61 -3.25 -5.50
C GLY A 228 21.59 -4.78 -5.64
N CYS A 229 21.59 -5.50 -4.51
CA CYS A 229 21.75 -6.95 -4.50
C CYS A 229 20.46 -7.74 -4.26
N LEU A 230 19.33 -7.07 -3.95
CA LEU A 230 18.02 -7.67 -3.66
C LEU A 230 17.94 -8.54 -2.40
N LYS A 231 18.94 -8.50 -1.52
CA LYS A 231 18.95 -9.23 -0.24
C LYS A 231 18.35 -8.40 0.89
N SER A 232 17.92 -9.08 1.95
CA SER A 232 17.50 -8.43 3.19
C SER A 232 18.64 -7.55 3.72
N ILE A 233 18.30 -6.43 4.37
CA ILE A 233 19.30 -5.54 4.97
C ILE A 233 20.17 -6.29 5.99
N ASN A 234 19.57 -7.23 6.73
CA ASN A 234 20.30 -8.06 7.68
C ASN A 234 21.43 -8.88 7.02
N ASP A 235 21.32 -9.18 5.73
CA ASP A 235 22.34 -9.90 4.94
C ASP A 235 23.34 -8.94 4.26
N CYS A 236 23.14 -7.63 4.42
CA CYS A 236 23.92 -6.53 3.88
C CYS A 236 24.55 -5.67 4.98
N LEU A 237 24.56 -6.13 6.24
CA LEU A 237 25.13 -5.40 7.37
C LEU A 237 26.61 -5.10 7.14
N THR A 238 26.92 -3.83 6.96
CA THR A 238 28.25 -3.25 7.01
C THR A 238 28.20 -2.01 7.90
N ASP A 239 29.34 -1.62 8.47
CA ASP A 239 29.45 -0.41 9.30
C ASP A 239 29.11 0.89 8.53
N ASP A 240 29.07 0.83 7.19
CA ASP A 240 28.56 1.87 6.28
C ASP A 240 27.26 1.41 5.57
N ILE A 241 26.16 2.14 5.79
CA ILE A 241 24.81 1.84 5.26
C ILE A 241 24.72 2.04 3.73
N ASP A 242 25.62 2.85 3.16
CA ASP A 242 25.61 3.21 1.73
C ASP A 242 26.32 2.19 0.83
N ILE A 243 26.83 1.10 1.42
CA ILE A 243 27.82 0.23 0.79
C ILE A 243 27.33 -1.22 0.78
N CYS A 244 26.86 -1.72 -0.37
CA CYS A 244 26.46 -3.13 -0.48
C CYS A 244 27.68 -4.05 -0.72
N PRO A 245 28.00 -5.01 0.18
CA PRO A 245 29.14 -5.91 0.02
C PRO A 245 28.93 -6.99 -1.06
N ASN A 246 27.68 -7.20 -1.49
CA ASN A 246 27.29 -8.28 -2.40
C ASN A 246 27.30 -7.87 -3.89
N GLY A 247 27.62 -6.60 -4.19
CA GLY A 247 27.58 -6.05 -5.55
C GLY A 247 26.17 -5.90 -6.12
N ILE A 248 26.07 -5.78 -7.45
CA ILE A 248 24.80 -5.59 -8.18
C ILE A 248 24.27 -6.94 -8.67
N ALA A 249 23.05 -7.28 -8.27
CA ALA A 249 22.37 -8.48 -8.77
C ALA A 249 21.98 -8.31 -10.25
N PRO A 250 21.93 -9.39 -11.04
CA PRO A 250 21.48 -9.32 -12.44
C PRO A 250 20.01 -8.88 -12.55
N ARG A 251 19.59 -8.55 -13.78
CA ARG A 251 18.18 -8.24 -14.07
C ARG A 251 17.28 -9.44 -13.72
N GLN A 252 16.20 -9.17 -13.00
CA GLN A 252 15.22 -10.19 -12.62
C GLN A 252 14.45 -10.66 -13.85
N THR A 253 14.38 -11.98 -14.03
CA THR A 253 13.67 -12.63 -15.15
C THR A 253 12.32 -13.24 -14.74
N SER A 254 12.02 -13.22 -13.44
CA SER A 254 10.78 -13.70 -12.83
C SER A 254 10.33 -12.78 -11.68
N ILE A 255 9.03 -12.86 -11.34
CA ILE A 255 8.35 -12.12 -10.27
C ILE A 255 7.49 -13.11 -9.49
#